data_AF-A0A542E8M5-F1
#
_entry.id   AF-A0A542E8M5-F1
#
_cell.length_a   1.000
_cell.length_b   1.000
_cell.length_c   1.000
_cell.angle_alpha   90.00
_cell.angle_beta   90.00
_cell.angle_gamma   90.00
#
_symmetry.space_group_name_H-M   'P 1'
#
loop_
_entity.id
_entity.type
_entity.pdbx_description
1 polymer ?
#
loop_
_entity_poly.entity_id
_entity_poly.type
_entity_poly.pdbx_seq_one_letter_code
_entity_poly.pdbx_strand_id
1 'polypeptide(L)'
;MAGGGNKAVVAALLANAGIAITKFAAWALTQSASMLAEAIHSTADCGNQVLLLVGSKRAKRAADELHQFGFGRERYVYSFIVSIVLFSVGGLFALYEGYHKVHDPHGIDSWKWVPVVVLVLAITMEGFSFRTAIVEANKVRASVPWVRFVRNARAPELPVILLEDFAALTGLVLALIGVALTLATGNGVFDGLGSMAIGALLVCVAIFLAIEMKSLLLGESATRESQQKIVAAIENTPGVQRLIHIKTLHLGPEEVLVAAKLGVEPTTDAAVVAETIDAAERAIRAAEPMAAHIYLEPDVFHENYVPDERPAVPEAPSH
;
A
#
# COMPACT_ATOMS: atom_id res chain seq x y z
N MET A 1 -3.19 5.32 -16.41
CA MET A 1 -1.79 5.42 -15.91
C MET A 1 -1.18 4.07 -15.45
N ALA A 2 -1.65 2.92 -15.95
CA ALA A 2 -1.24 1.58 -15.51
C ALA A 2 0.25 1.20 -15.72
N GLY A 3 1.03 2.02 -16.44
CA GLY A 3 2.44 1.77 -16.71
C GLY A 3 3.42 2.33 -15.67
N GLY A 4 2.98 3.20 -14.74
CA GLY A 4 3.86 3.87 -13.78
C GLY A 4 4.25 2.98 -12.59
N GLY A 5 3.27 2.33 -11.96
CA GLY A 5 3.47 1.52 -10.75
C GLY A 5 4.43 0.36 -10.96
N ASN A 6 4.21 -0.48 -11.98
CA ASN A 6 5.11 -1.60 -12.26
C ASN A 6 6.53 -1.14 -12.60
N LYS A 7 6.71 0.00 -13.28
CA LYS A 7 8.05 0.52 -13.59
C LYS A 7 8.78 0.94 -12.31
N ALA A 8 8.09 1.60 -11.39
CA ALA A 8 8.66 1.96 -10.09
C ALA A 8 9.02 0.71 -9.27
N VAL A 9 8.14 -0.29 -9.22
CA VAL A 9 8.41 -1.56 -8.50
C VAL A 9 9.59 -2.32 -9.12
N VAL A 10 9.70 -2.37 -10.46
CA VAL A 10 10.86 -3.00 -11.13
C VAL A 10 12.15 -2.23 -10.88
N ALA A 11 12.11 -0.89 -10.89
CA ALA A 11 13.28 -0.08 -10.58
C ALA A 11 13.75 -0.31 -9.13
N ALA A 12 12.82 -0.33 -8.17
CA ALA A 12 13.09 -0.64 -6.78
C ALA A 12 13.68 -2.06 -6.62
N LEU A 13 13.11 -3.06 -7.29
CA LEU A 13 13.63 -4.43 -7.28
C LEU A 13 15.09 -4.50 -7.78
N LEU A 14 15.41 -3.81 -8.88
CA LEU A 14 16.77 -3.80 -9.42
C LEU A 14 17.77 -3.09 -8.48
N ALA A 15 17.34 -2.00 -7.84
CA ALA A 15 18.16 -1.29 -6.85
C ALA A 15 18.42 -2.17 -5.62
N ASN A 16 17.36 -2.74 -5.05
CA ASN A 16 17.44 -3.61 -3.86
C ASN A 16 18.23 -4.89 -4.13
N ALA A 17 18.11 -5.46 -5.32
CA ALA A 17 18.93 -6.60 -5.73
C ALA A 17 20.43 -6.24 -5.78
N GLY A 18 20.77 -5.05 -6.30
CA GLY A 18 22.16 -4.57 -6.30
C GLY A 18 22.72 -4.37 -4.89
N ILE A 19 21.90 -3.82 -3.98
CA ILE A 19 22.27 -3.66 -2.56
C ILE A 19 22.46 -5.04 -1.90
N ALA A 20 21.53 -5.97 -2.12
CA ALA A 20 21.61 -7.33 -1.56
C ALA A 20 22.88 -8.07 -2.01
N ILE A 21 23.24 -8.00 -3.29
CA ILE A 21 24.47 -8.59 -3.82
C ILE A 21 25.71 -7.98 -3.13
N THR A 22 25.72 -6.65 -2.97
CA THR A 22 26.83 -5.95 -2.31
C THR A 22 26.97 -6.37 -0.84
N LYS A 23 25.86 -6.49 -0.10
CA LYS A 23 25.85 -6.96 1.29
C LYS A 23 26.28 -8.42 1.42
N PHE A 24 25.86 -9.30 0.51
CA PHE A 24 26.33 -10.70 0.49
C PHE A 24 27.82 -10.81 0.21
N ALA A 25 28.37 -9.98 -0.70
CA ALA A 25 29.81 -9.94 -0.93
C ALA A 25 30.57 -9.47 0.32
N ALA A 26 30.06 -8.43 1.01
CA ALA A 26 30.64 -7.96 2.26
C ALA A 26 30.57 -9.02 3.37
N TRP A 27 29.46 -9.77 3.45
CA TRP A 27 29.35 -10.92 4.33
C TRP A 27 30.39 -12.01 3.99
N ALA A 28 30.52 -12.38 2.71
CA ALA A 28 31.47 -13.42 2.30
C ALA A 28 32.92 -13.05 2.67
N LEU A 29 33.27 -11.77 2.64
CA LEU A 29 34.58 -11.27 3.05
C LEU A 29 34.77 -11.23 4.58
N THR A 30 33.73 -10.80 5.32
CA THR A 30 33.82 -10.61 6.77
C THR A 30 33.49 -11.86 7.58
N GLN A 31 32.76 -12.80 6.98
CA GLN A 31 32.13 -13.95 7.65
C GLN A 31 31.34 -13.54 8.92
N SER A 32 30.84 -12.31 8.96
CA SER A 32 30.17 -11.75 10.14
C SER A 32 28.68 -12.07 10.16
N ALA A 33 28.17 -12.62 11.27
CA ALA A 33 26.74 -12.90 11.44
C ALA A 33 25.87 -11.65 11.23
N SER A 34 26.34 -10.47 11.66
CA SER A 34 25.63 -9.20 11.46
C SER A 34 25.53 -8.80 9.99
N MET A 35 26.58 -9.03 9.19
CA MET A 35 26.52 -8.76 7.74
C MET A 35 25.62 -9.75 6.99
N LEU A 36 25.52 -11.00 7.48
CA LEU A 36 24.58 -11.98 6.93
C LEU A 36 23.13 -11.54 7.16
N ALA A 37 22.81 -11.11 8.39
CA ALA A 37 21.46 -10.61 8.74
C ALA A 37 21.05 -9.43 7.85
N GLU A 38 21.97 -8.48 7.63
CA GLU A 38 21.78 -7.35 6.72
C GLU A 38 21.56 -7.76 5.26
N ALA A 39 22.28 -8.79 4.78
CA ALA A 39 22.10 -9.33 3.43
C ALA A 39 20.76 -10.07 3.26
N ILE A 40 20.33 -10.82 4.29
CA ILE A 40 19.01 -11.46 4.34
C ILE A 40 17.91 -10.39 4.32
N HIS A 41 18.08 -9.29 5.04
CA HIS A 41 17.11 -8.18 5.04
C HIS A 41 16.91 -7.60 3.63
N SER A 42 17.99 -7.23 2.93
CA SER A 42 17.86 -6.72 1.55
C SER A 42 17.34 -7.76 0.54
N THR A 43 17.48 -9.05 0.85
CA THR A 43 16.84 -10.12 0.07
C THR A 43 15.34 -10.20 0.34
N ALA A 44 14.91 -9.99 1.59
CA ALA A 44 13.51 -9.88 1.96
C ALA A 44 12.86 -8.68 1.24
N ASP A 45 13.56 -7.54 1.16
CA ASP A 45 13.09 -6.37 0.41
C ASP A 45 12.82 -6.72 -1.05
N CYS A 46 13.75 -7.41 -1.72
CA CYS A 46 13.52 -7.93 -3.08
C CYS A 46 12.26 -8.82 -3.17
N GLY A 47 12.01 -9.63 -2.15
CA GLY A 47 10.81 -10.44 -1.99
C GLY A 47 9.52 -9.61 -1.96
N ASN A 48 9.53 -8.45 -1.30
CA ASN A 48 8.40 -7.51 -1.29
C ASN A 48 8.05 -7.09 -2.71
N GLN A 49 9.04 -6.60 -3.47
CA GLN A 49 8.79 -6.13 -4.83
C GLN A 49 8.31 -7.26 -5.75
N VAL A 50 8.85 -8.48 -5.62
CA VAL A 50 8.36 -9.65 -6.36
C VAL A 50 6.88 -9.92 -6.05
N LEU A 51 6.50 -9.92 -4.77
CA LEU A 51 5.10 -10.13 -4.38
C LEU A 51 4.18 -9.02 -4.92
N LEU A 52 4.61 -7.76 -4.88
CA LEU A 52 3.86 -6.64 -5.46
C LEU A 52 3.69 -6.79 -6.98
N LEU A 53 4.73 -7.26 -7.70
CA LEU A 53 4.64 -7.55 -9.14
C LEU A 53 3.70 -8.71 -9.44
N VAL A 54 3.71 -9.76 -8.63
CA VAL A 54 2.78 -10.89 -8.76
C VAL A 54 1.35 -10.43 -8.52
N GLY A 55 1.08 -9.66 -7.47
CA GLY A 55 -0.23 -9.06 -7.20
C GLY A 55 -0.71 -8.18 -8.35
N SER A 56 0.18 -7.32 -8.88
CA SER A 56 -0.11 -6.46 -10.03
C SER A 56 -0.40 -7.25 -11.31
N LYS A 57 0.25 -8.41 -11.51
CA LYS A 57 -0.02 -9.29 -12.64
C LYS A 57 -1.35 -10.02 -12.47
N ARG A 58 -1.64 -10.55 -11.28
CA ARG A 58 -2.88 -11.26 -10.97
C ARG A 58 -4.10 -10.35 -11.03
N ALA A 59 -3.96 -9.10 -10.61
CA ALA A 59 -5.04 -8.13 -10.66
C ALA A 59 -5.55 -7.79 -12.07
N LYS A 60 -4.74 -8.06 -13.11
CA LYS A 60 -5.14 -7.84 -14.51
C LYS A 60 -5.96 -9.00 -15.09
N ARG A 61 -6.22 -10.04 -14.30
CA ARG A 61 -7.05 -11.16 -14.74
C ARG A 61 -8.50 -10.69 -14.89
N ALA A 62 -9.14 -11.11 -15.98
CA ALA A 62 -10.55 -10.82 -16.24
C ALA A 62 -11.47 -11.50 -15.22
N ALA A 63 -12.68 -10.96 -15.06
CA ALA A 63 -13.73 -11.54 -14.24
C ALA A 63 -14.06 -12.99 -14.64
N ASP A 64 -14.39 -13.81 -13.65
CA ASP A 64 -14.92 -15.17 -13.83
C ASP A 64 -16.24 -15.31 -13.08
N GLU A 65 -16.89 -16.48 -13.19
CA GLU A 65 -18.20 -16.72 -12.57
C GLU A 65 -18.20 -16.54 -11.05
N LEU A 66 -17.07 -16.85 -10.40
CA LEU A 66 -16.89 -16.71 -8.95
C LEU A 66 -16.52 -15.27 -8.55
N HIS A 67 -15.75 -14.57 -9.39
CA HIS A 67 -15.25 -13.21 -9.19
C HIS A 67 -15.79 -12.29 -10.28
N GLN A 68 -17.09 -11.98 -10.19
CA GLN A 68 -17.82 -11.24 -11.23
C GLN A 68 -17.31 -9.79 -11.44
N PHE A 69 -16.65 -9.22 -10.43
CA PHE A 69 -16.04 -7.88 -10.49
C PHE A 69 -14.54 -7.92 -10.86
N GLY A 70 -14.00 -9.08 -11.25
CA GLY A 70 -12.59 -9.22 -11.59
C GLY A 70 -11.67 -9.36 -10.38
N PHE A 71 -10.36 -9.22 -10.65
CA PHE A 71 -9.29 -9.52 -9.70
C PHE A 71 -8.55 -8.27 -9.19
N GLY A 72 -9.06 -7.05 -9.43
CA GLY A 72 -8.41 -5.79 -9.05
C GLY A 72 -7.90 -5.75 -7.59
N ARG A 73 -8.64 -6.38 -6.67
CA ARG A 73 -8.30 -6.49 -5.24
C ARG A 73 -7.06 -7.33 -4.92
N GLU A 74 -6.57 -8.15 -5.86
CA GLU A 74 -5.32 -8.91 -5.68
C GLU A 74 -4.14 -7.99 -5.32
N ARG A 75 -4.10 -6.76 -5.84
CA ARG A 75 -3.08 -5.77 -5.45
C ARG A 75 -3.13 -5.44 -3.96
N TYR A 76 -4.33 -5.31 -3.39
CA TYR A 76 -4.49 -5.09 -1.95
C TYR A 76 -4.11 -6.32 -1.13
N VAL A 77 -4.48 -7.52 -1.59
CA VAL A 77 -4.16 -8.79 -0.91
C VAL A 77 -2.65 -8.98 -0.84
N TYR A 78 -1.96 -8.85 -1.96
CA TYR A 78 -0.51 -9.02 -2.00
C TYR A 78 0.22 -7.94 -1.20
N SER A 79 -0.27 -6.70 -1.20
CA SER A 79 0.30 -5.63 -0.36
C SER A 79 0.08 -5.89 1.13
N PHE A 80 -1.06 -6.46 1.51
CA PHE A 80 -1.33 -6.88 2.88
C PHE A 80 -0.43 -8.04 3.31
N ILE A 81 -0.22 -9.04 2.44
CA ILE A 81 0.73 -10.14 2.67
C ILE A 81 2.14 -9.58 2.90
N VAL A 82 2.61 -8.66 2.05
CA VAL A 82 3.90 -7.97 2.21
C VAL A 82 3.98 -7.29 3.58
N SER A 83 2.96 -6.52 3.93
CA SER A 83 2.88 -5.75 5.18
C SER A 83 2.99 -6.63 6.42
N ILE A 84 2.32 -7.78 6.43
CA ILE A 84 2.33 -8.69 7.58
C ILE A 84 3.55 -9.60 7.56
N VAL A 85 3.79 -10.31 6.47
CA VAL A 85 4.77 -11.40 6.45
C VAL A 85 6.17 -10.84 6.51
N LEU A 86 6.56 -9.93 5.62
CA LEU A 86 7.96 -9.54 5.50
C LEU A 86 8.39 -8.57 6.59
N PHE A 87 7.58 -7.56 6.92
CA PHE A 87 7.92 -6.65 8.01
C PHE A 87 7.81 -7.28 9.40
N SER A 88 6.82 -8.14 9.66
CA SER A 88 6.73 -8.79 10.98
C SER A 88 7.82 -9.84 11.15
N VAL A 89 8.10 -10.67 10.14
CA VAL A 89 9.20 -11.65 10.24
C VAL A 89 10.54 -10.93 10.39
N GLY A 90 10.81 -9.90 9.58
CA GLY A 90 12.03 -9.10 9.71
C GLY A 90 12.15 -8.41 11.07
N GLY A 91 11.07 -7.80 11.55
CA GLY A 91 11.04 -7.12 12.85
C GLY A 91 11.21 -8.06 14.04
N LEU A 92 10.50 -9.20 14.05
CA LEU A 92 10.62 -10.21 15.09
C LEU A 92 12.00 -10.88 15.08
N PHE A 93 12.57 -11.11 13.90
CA PHE A 93 13.94 -11.63 13.79
C PHE A 93 14.95 -10.65 14.36
N ALA A 94 14.86 -9.35 14.02
CA ALA A 94 15.74 -8.32 14.57
C ALA A 94 15.59 -8.15 16.09
N LEU A 95 14.37 -8.27 16.64
CA LEU A 95 14.14 -8.32 18.08
C LEU A 95 14.79 -9.56 18.72
N TYR A 96 14.64 -10.72 18.10
CA TYR A 96 15.22 -11.98 18.57
C TYR A 96 16.76 -11.91 18.58
N GLU A 97 17.37 -11.45 17.50
CA GLU A 97 18.83 -11.29 17.40
C GLU A 97 19.34 -10.22 18.38
N GLY A 98 18.64 -9.09 18.48
CA GLY A 98 18.95 -8.04 19.44
C GLY A 98 18.91 -8.53 20.88
N TYR A 99 17.89 -9.30 21.25
CA TYR A 99 17.82 -9.94 22.57
C TYR A 99 19.02 -10.87 22.84
N HIS A 100 19.40 -11.70 21.87
CA HIS A 100 20.57 -12.58 22.01
C HIS A 100 21.87 -11.79 22.18
N LYS A 101 22.07 -10.72 21.41
CA LYS A 101 23.24 -9.84 21.53
C LYS A 101 23.31 -9.10 22.87
N VAL A 102 22.17 -8.75 23.46
CA VAL A 102 22.12 -8.13 24.79
C VAL A 102 22.36 -9.17 25.90
N HIS A 103 21.83 -10.37 25.74
CA HIS A 103 21.97 -11.44 26.73
C HIS A 103 23.38 -12.05 26.74
N ASP A 104 24.04 -12.13 25.58
CA ASP A 104 25.41 -12.63 25.45
C ASP A 104 26.29 -11.63 24.65
N PRO A 105 26.71 -10.52 25.28
CA PRO A 105 27.37 -9.42 24.59
C PRO A 105 28.78 -9.79 24.16
N HIS A 106 28.99 -9.83 22.85
CA HIS A 106 30.31 -9.96 22.25
C HIS A 106 30.72 -8.65 21.59
N GLY A 107 31.96 -8.23 21.84
CA GLY A 107 32.55 -7.08 21.15
C GLY A 107 32.79 -7.39 19.67
N ILE A 108 32.97 -6.34 18.86
CA ILE A 108 33.42 -6.50 17.47
C ILE A 108 34.95 -6.59 17.49
N ASP A 109 35.51 -7.81 17.57
CA ASP A 109 36.95 -7.99 17.81
C ASP A 109 37.82 -7.89 16.55
N SER A 110 37.27 -8.19 15.37
CA SER A 110 37.98 -8.13 14.08
C SER A 110 37.23 -7.32 13.03
N TRP A 111 37.95 -6.73 12.07
CA TRP A 111 37.38 -5.97 10.94
C TRP A 111 36.41 -4.84 11.35
N LYS A 112 36.70 -4.16 12.47
CA LYS A 112 35.90 -3.07 13.08
C LYS A 112 35.42 -1.98 12.10
N TRP A 113 36.19 -1.71 11.05
CA TRP A 113 35.86 -0.69 10.05
C TRP A 113 34.83 -1.17 9.01
N VAL A 114 34.71 -2.47 8.77
CA VAL A 114 33.89 -3.00 7.67
C VAL A 114 32.40 -2.77 7.89
N PRO A 115 31.80 -3.07 9.07
CA PRO A 115 30.39 -2.79 9.31
C PRO A 115 30.06 -1.30 9.13
N VAL A 116 30.95 -0.40 9.57
CA VAL A 116 30.77 1.05 9.43
C VAL A 116 30.78 1.46 7.96
N VAL A 117 31.77 1.00 7.18
CA VAL A 117 31.86 1.34 5.74
C VAL A 117 30.66 0.79 4.97
N VAL A 118 30.23 -0.44 5.26
CA VAL A 118 29.07 -1.05 4.61
C VAL A 118 27.79 -0.28 4.96
N LEU A 119 27.59 0.08 6.24
CA LEU A 119 26.42 0.86 6.66
C LEU A 119 26.40 2.25 6.03
N VAL A 120 27.54 2.96 5.98
CA VAL A 120 27.62 4.28 5.33
C VAL A 120 27.34 4.19 3.83
N LEU A 121 27.88 3.17 3.15
CA LEU A 121 27.60 2.93 1.74
C LEU A 121 26.12 2.60 1.51
N ALA A 122 25.55 1.73 2.35
CA ALA A 122 24.13 1.37 2.30
C ALA A 122 23.24 2.60 2.52
N ILE A 123 23.49 3.41 3.55
CA ILE A 123 22.76 4.66 3.82
C ILE A 123 22.83 5.61 2.62
N THR A 124 24.00 5.70 1.97
CA THR A 124 24.18 6.55 0.80
C THR A 124 23.35 6.05 -0.38
N MET A 125 23.42 4.75 -0.68
CA MET A 125 22.66 4.12 -1.77
C MET A 125 21.15 4.17 -1.53
N GLU A 126 20.71 3.79 -0.33
CA GLU A 126 19.31 3.84 0.11
C GLU A 126 18.78 5.27 0.10
N GLY A 127 19.59 6.24 0.58
CA GLY A 127 19.24 7.66 0.53
C GLY A 127 19.03 8.18 -0.89
N PHE A 128 19.82 7.71 -1.88
CA PHE A 128 19.60 8.04 -3.29
C PHE A 128 18.32 7.39 -3.84
N SER A 129 18.06 6.12 -3.48
CA SER A 129 16.82 5.40 -3.86
C SER A 129 15.59 6.12 -3.30
N PHE A 130 15.56 6.35 -1.99
CA PHE A 130 14.49 7.03 -1.29
C PHE A 130 14.26 8.46 -1.79
N ARG A 131 15.34 9.22 -2.07
CA ARG A 131 15.22 10.55 -2.67
C ARG A 131 14.55 10.48 -4.05
N THR A 132 14.88 9.47 -4.86
CA THR A 132 14.27 9.27 -6.17
C THR A 132 12.79 8.92 -6.03
N ALA A 133 12.43 8.02 -5.11
CA ALA A 133 11.05 7.68 -4.80
C ALA A 133 10.24 8.91 -4.32
N ILE A 134 10.82 9.75 -3.46
CA ILE A 134 10.23 11.02 -3.02
C ILE A 134 9.99 11.97 -4.20
N VAL A 135 10.95 12.12 -5.10
CA VAL A 135 10.81 13.00 -6.27
C VAL A 135 9.69 12.52 -7.18
N GLU A 136 9.59 11.22 -7.45
CA GLU A 136 8.49 10.64 -8.23
C GLU A 136 7.14 10.77 -7.52
N ALA A 137 7.09 10.51 -6.22
CA ALA A 137 5.87 10.67 -5.43
C ALA A 137 5.40 12.13 -5.38
N ASN A 138 6.31 13.10 -5.28
CA ASN A 138 5.98 14.53 -5.28
C ASN A 138 5.35 15.00 -6.60
N LYS A 139 5.67 14.37 -7.74
CA LYS A 139 4.99 14.65 -9.03
C LYS A 139 3.49 14.33 -8.97
N VAL A 140 3.11 13.35 -8.14
CA VAL A 140 1.71 12.92 -7.98
C VAL A 140 1.03 13.59 -6.79
N ARG A 141 1.77 13.79 -5.69
CA ARG A 141 1.30 14.37 -4.42
C ARG A 141 0.93 15.85 -4.54
N ALA A 142 1.59 16.59 -5.43
CA ALA A 142 1.48 18.04 -5.52
C ALA A 142 1.64 18.72 -4.14
N SER A 143 0.62 19.40 -3.64
CA SER A 143 0.63 20.15 -2.37
C SER A 143 0.03 19.39 -1.16
N VAL A 144 -0.42 18.15 -1.33
CA VAL A 144 -1.06 17.37 -0.25
C VAL A 144 -0.04 17.02 0.83
N PRO A 145 -0.32 17.10 2.14
CA PRO A 145 0.59 16.63 3.19
C PRO A 145 0.94 15.14 3.07
N TRP A 146 2.17 14.72 3.39
CA TRP A 146 2.63 13.32 3.23
C TRP A 146 1.71 12.29 3.89
N VAL A 147 1.34 12.51 5.16
CA VAL A 147 0.45 11.59 5.90
C VAL A 147 -0.89 11.43 5.17
N ARG A 148 -1.43 12.54 4.65
CA ARG A 148 -2.68 12.51 3.88
C ARG A 148 -2.49 11.86 2.51
N PHE A 149 -1.34 12.05 1.87
CA PHE A 149 -1.02 11.42 0.59
C PHE A 149 -0.94 9.89 0.71
N VAL A 150 -0.20 9.40 1.71
CA VAL A 150 -0.06 7.96 1.99
C VAL A 150 -1.43 7.33 2.30
N ARG A 151 -2.23 7.97 3.15
CA ARG A 151 -3.57 7.49 3.54
C ARG A 151 -4.64 7.62 2.45
N ASN A 152 -4.48 8.58 1.54
CA ASN A 152 -5.40 8.77 0.42
C ASN A 152 -4.98 7.98 -0.83
N ALA A 153 -3.78 7.39 -0.83
CA ALA A 153 -3.31 6.59 -1.95
C ALA A 153 -4.14 5.30 -2.02
N ARG A 154 -4.85 5.15 -3.13
CA ARG A 154 -5.62 3.92 -3.44
C ARG A 154 -4.78 2.87 -4.14
N ALA A 155 -3.59 3.24 -4.62
CA ALA A 155 -2.58 2.30 -5.08
C ALA A 155 -1.68 1.93 -3.90
N PRO A 156 -1.65 0.65 -3.48
CA PRO A 156 -0.93 0.25 -2.27
C PRO A 156 0.59 0.22 -2.47
N GLU A 157 1.09 0.12 -3.70
CA GLU A 157 2.53 -0.07 -3.98
C GLU A 157 3.34 1.14 -3.54
N LEU A 158 2.89 2.35 -3.87
CA LEU A 158 3.66 3.56 -3.59
C LEU A 158 3.77 3.85 -2.08
N PRO A 159 2.70 3.80 -1.28
CA PRO A 159 2.77 3.84 0.18
C PRO A 159 3.70 2.78 0.77
N VAL A 160 3.58 1.53 0.33
CA VAL A 160 4.37 0.42 0.86
C VAL A 160 5.86 0.66 0.59
N ILE A 161 6.24 0.96 -0.66
CA ILE A 161 7.65 1.23 -1.03
C ILE A 161 8.21 2.43 -0.26
N LEU A 162 7.46 3.53 -0.15
CA LEU A 162 7.94 4.71 0.57
C LEU A 162 8.14 4.46 2.07
N LEU A 163 7.24 3.68 2.69
CA LEU A 163 7.39 3.31 4.10
C LEU A 163 8.50 2.29 4.31
N GLU A 164 8.70 1.37 3.36
CA GLU A 164 9.80 0.42 3.32
C GLU A 164 11.15 1.14 3.31
N ASP A 165 11.39 1.98 2.29
CA ASP A 165 12.64 2.74 2.14
C ASP A 165 12.89 3.66 3.34
N PHE A 166 11.84 4.28 3.89
CA PHE A 166 11.94 5.10 5.10
C PHE A 166 12.35 4.27 6.32
N ALA A 167 11.74 3.10 6.51
CA ALA A 167 12.06 2.20 7.61
C ALA A 167 13.47 1.62 7.46
N ALA A 168 13.86 1.23 6.26
CA ALA A 168 15.20 0.73 5.94
C ALA A 168 16.27 1.79 6.22
N LEU A 169 16.09 3.02 5.72
CA LEU A 169 17.04 4.11 5.96
C LEU A 169 17.15 4.47 7.44
N THR A 170 16.02 4.55 8.14
CA THR A 170 16.00 4.81 9.60
C THR A 170 16.67 3.67 10.35
N GLY A 171 16.41 2.42 9.95
CA GLY A 171 17.02 1.23 10.52
C GLY A 171 18.54 1.22 10.34
N LEU A 172 19.04 1.55 9.15
CA LEU A 172 20.47 1.66 8.88
C LEU A 172 21.15 2.73 9.74
N VAL A 173 20.49 3.86 9.98
CA VAL A 173 21.00 4.90 10.90
C VAL A 173 21.05 4.39 12.34
N LEU A 174 20.01 3.67 12.80
CA LEU A 174 19.99 3.05 14.14
C LEU A 174 21.10 2.00 14.29
N ALA A 175 21.31 1.16 13.27
CA ALA A 175 22.43 0.20 13.22
C ALA A 175 23.78 0.91 13.32
N LEU A 176 23.97 1.98 12.54
CA LEU A 176 25.23 2.74 12.56
C LEU A 176 25.52 3.33 13.94
N ILE A 177 24.50 3.87 14.62
CA ILE A 177 24.63 4.37 15.99
C ILE A 177 25.01 3.22 16.95
N GLY A 178 24.33 2.07 16.86
CA GLY A 178 24.61 0.90 17.71
C GLY A 178 26.03 0.34 17.53
N VAL A 179 26.46 0.20 16.27
CA VAL A 179 27.82 -0.24 15.92
C VAL A 179 28.86 0.78 16.37
N ALA A 180 28.64 2.08 16.12
CA ALA A 180 29.58 3.12 16.52
C ALA A 180 29.78 3.17 18.05
N LEU A 181 28.70 3.05 18.82
CA LEU A 181 28.77 2.99 20.28
C LEU A 181 29.47 1.71 20.76
N THR A 182 29.19 0.57 20.14
CA THR A 182 29.89 -0.70 20.44
C THR A 182 31.39 -0.57 20.19
N LEU A 183 31.80 0.07 19.09
CA LEU A 183 33.21 0.29 18.78
C LEU A 183 33.89 1.28 19.72
N ALA A 184 33.19 2.34 20.14
CA ALA A 184 33.72 3.36 21.04
C ALA A 184 33.83 2.88 22.49
N THR A 185 32.89 2.05 22.95
CA THR A 185 32.81 1.59 24.35
C THR A 185 33.38 0.19 24.56
N GLY A 186 33.52 -0.60 23.49
CA GLY A 186 33.84 -2.02 23.55
C GLY A 186 32.66 -2.89 24.03
N ASN A 187 31.48 -2.33 24.26
CA ASN A 187 30.33 -3.03 24.81
C ASN A 187 29.32 -3.43 23.70
N GLY A 188 29.22 -4.73 23.43
CA GLY A 188 28.29 -5.29 22.42
C GLY A 188 26.80 -5.07 22.68
N VAL A 189 26.42 -4.65 23.90
CA VAL A 189 25.02 -4.33 24.24
C VAL A 189 24.46 -3.22 23.34
N PHE A 190 25.27 -2.25 22.92
CA PHE A 190 24.79 -1.16 22.06
C PHE A 190 24.40 -1.64 20.66
N ASP A 191 25.09 -2.63 20.10
CA ASP A 191 24.71 -3.28 18.84
C ASP A 191 23.38 -4.04 19.00
N GLY A 192 23.24 -4.77 20.12
CA GLY A 192 22.00 -5.46 20.47
C GLY A 192 20.80 -4.51 20.62
N LEU A 193 20.97 -3.39 21.32
CA LEU A 193 19.95 -2.34 21.44
C LEU A 193 19.60 -1.70 20.09
N GLY A 194 20.60 -1.51 19.22
CA GLY A 194 20.39 -1.06 17.85
C GLY A 194 19.51 -2.04 17.05
N SER A 195 19.83 -3.34 17.09
CA SER A 195 19.02 -4.39 16.46
C SER A 195 17.59 -4.44 17.03
N MET A 196 17.42 -4.29 18.35
CA MET A 196 16.09 -4.23 18.98
C MET A 196 15.29 -3.00 18.53
N ALA A 197 15.93 -1.84 18.41
CA ALA A 197 15.28 -0.61 17.95
C ALA A 197 14.81 -0.73 16.49
N ILE A 198 15.61 -1.36 15.62
CA ILE A 198 15.21 -1.72 14.25
C ILE A 198 14.02 -2.67 14.28
N GLY A 199 14.07 -3.71 15.10
CA GLY A 199 12.98 -4.67 15.22
C GLY A 199 11.66 -4.02 15.65
N ALA A 200 11.70 -3.13 16.63
CA ALA A 200 10.54 -2.35 17.05
C ALA A 200 10.00 -1.44 15.93
N LEU A 201 10.90 -0.74 15.21
CA LEU A 201 10.54 0.08 14.07
C LEU A 201 9.80 -0.73 12.99
N LEU A 202 10.33 -1.88 12.60
CA LEU A 202 9.73 -2.74 11.58
C LEU A 202 8.36 -3.29 12.01
N VAL A 203 8.21 -3.68 13.28
CA VAL A 203 6.90 -4.09 13.82
C VAL A 203 5.89 -2.94 13.79
N CYS A 204 6.29 -1.73 14.17
CA CYS A 204 5.42 -0.55 14.07
C CYS A 204 4.98 -0.27 12.63
N VAL A 205 5.91 -0.35 11.67
CA VAL A 205 5.63 -0.17 10.23
C VAL A 205 4.70 -1.28 9.72
N ALA A 206 4.92 -2.54 10.12
CA ALA A 206 4.05 -3.67 9.80
C ALA A 206 2.62 -3.43 10.26
N ILE A 207 2.43 -3.01 11.52
CA ILE A 207 1.11 -2.74 12.10
C ILE A 207 0.43 -1.59 11.35
N PHE A 208 1.15 -0.50 11.09
CA PHE A 208 0.61 0.65 10.37
C PHE A 208 0.14 0.25 8.96
N LEU A 209 0.99 -0.43 8.19
CA LEU A 209 0.66 -0.89 6.84
C LEU A 209 -0.49 -1.90 6.85
N ALA A 210 -0.50 -2.86 7.78
CA ALA A 210 -1.57 -3.84 7.89
C ALA A 210 -2.94 -3.18 8.16
N ILE A 211 -3.00 -2.14 9.00
CA ILE A 211 -4.24 -1.39 9.25
C ILE A 211 -4.71 -0.67 7.99
N GLU A 212 -3.80 -0.01 7.26
CA GLU A 212 -4.13 0.72 6.04
C GLU A 212 -4.59 -0.23 4.91
N MET A 213 -3.85 -1.31 4.69
CA MET A 213 -4.16 -2.31 3.67
C MET A 213 -5.47 -3.05 3.98
N LYS A 214 -5.77 -3.29 5.26
CA LYS A 214 -7.06 -3.87 5.68
C LYS A 214 -8.24 -2.99 5.23
N SER A 215 -8.13 -1.66 5.36
CA SER A 215 -9.19 -0.74 4.94
C SER A 215 -9.47 -0.85 3.44
N LEU A 216 -8.42 -0.89 2.62
CA LEU A 216 -8.53 -1.08 1.17
C LEU A 216 -9.12 -2.44 0.78
N LEU A 217 -8.81 -3.50 1.54
CA LEU A 217 -9.38 -4.84 1.35
C LEU A 217 -10.87 -4.92 1.66
N LEU A 218 -11.31 -4.28 2.75
CA LEU A 218 -12.74 -4.15 3.08
C LEU A 218 -13.48 -3.36 2.00
N GLY A 219 -12.76 -2.43 1.37
CA GLY A 219 -13.21 -1.62 0.26
C GLY A 219 -13.60 -0.23 0.74
N GLU A 220 -12.84 0.75 0.28
CA GLU A 220 -13.08 2.15 0.58
C GLU A 220 -13.95 2.82 -0.48
N SER A 221 -14.60 3.91 -0.12
CA SER A 221 -15.33 4.73 -1.08
C SER A 221 -14.38 5.42 -2.06
N ALA A 222 -14.92 5.85 -3.20
CA ALA A 222 -14.21 6.74 -4.10
C ALA A 222 -13.72 7.99 -3.35
N THR A 223 -12.66 8.61 -3.85
CA THR A 223 -12.10 9.84 -3.26
C THR A 223 -13.15 10.96 -3.29
N ARG A 224 -13.06 11.93 -2.37
CA ARG A 224 -14.01 13.05 -2.32
C ARG A 224 -14.08 13.82 -3.65
N GLU A 225 -12.94 14.01 -4.30
CA GLU A 225 -12.87 14.66 -5.62
C GLU A 225 -13.60 13.83 -6.69
N SER A 226 -13.37 12.51 -6.72
CA SER A 226 -14.04 11.59 -7.64
C SER A 226 -15.56 11.57 -7.39
N GLN A 227 -15.98 11.50 -6.13
CA GLN A 227 -17.39 11.59 -5.76
C GLN A 227 -18.03 12.91 -6.22
N GLN A 228 -17.36 14.05 -6.03
CA GLN A 228 -17.86 15.34 -6.50
C GLN A 228 -18.03 15.39 -8.02
N LYS A 229 -17.07 14.83 -8.78
CA LYS A 229 -17.18 14.71 -10.24
C LYS A 229 -18.36 13.83 -10.66
N ILE A 230 -18.53 12.69 -10.01
CA ILE A 230 -19.64 11.76 -10.28
C ILE A 230 -20.99 12.41 -9.96
N VAL A 231 -21.12 13.04 -8.79
CA VAL A 231 -22.35 13.74 -8.38
C VAL A 231 -22.68 14.86 -9.35
N ALA A 232 -21.71 15.71 -9.71
CA ALA A 232 -21.92 16.78 -10.66
C ALA A 232 -22.29 16.25 -12.05
N ALA A 233 -21.71 15.14 -12.50
CA ALA A 233 -22.07 14.52 -13.79
C ALA A 233 -23.53 14.04 -13.79
N ILE A 234 -23.96 13.43 -12.68
CA ILE A 234 -25.34 12.97 -12.49
C ILE A 234 -26.31 14.16 -12.48
N GLU A 235 -26.08 15.16 -11.62
CA GLU A 235 -27.02 16.27 -11.41
C GLU A 235 -27.12 17.20 -12.62
N ASN A 236 -26.10 17.25 -13.49
CA ASN A 236 -26.14 18.01 -14.73
C ASN A 236 -26.73 17.22 -15.92
N THR A 237 -27.13 15.96 -15.73
CA THR A 237 -27.74 15.17 -16.80
C THR A 237 -29.20 15.59 -17.02
N PRO A 238 -29.61 15.98 -18.24
CA PRO A 238 -31.02 16.30 -18.53
C PRO A 238 -31.95 15.14 -18.19
N GLY A 239 -33.09 15.44 -17.55
CA GLY A 239 -34.06 14.44 -17.09
C GLY A 239 -33.80 13.88 -15.68
N VAL A 240 -32.62 14.13 -15.10
CA VAL A 240 -32.34 13.86 -13.69
C VAL A 240 -32.77 15.07 -12.86
N GLN A 241 -33.70 14.88 -11.92
CA GLN A 241 -34.12 15.92 -10.98
C GLN A 241 -33.13 16.08 -9.84
N ARG A 242 -32.71 14.96 -9.22
CA ARG A 242 -31.66 14.96 -8.18
C ARG A 242 -31.06 13.57 -7.98
N LEU A 243 -29.88 13.54 -7.37
CA LEU A 243 -29.32 12.33 -6.78
C LEU A 243 -29.96 12.05 -5.40
N ILE A 244 -30.58 10.88 -5.23
CA ILE A 244 -31.22 10.47 -3.95
C ILE A 244 -30.15 9.95 -2.99
N HIS A 245 -29.38 8.96 -3.43
CA HIS A 245 -28.22 8.47 -2.69
C HIS A 245 -27.18 7.83 -3.62
N ILE A 246 -25.94 7.76 -3.14
CA ILE A 246 -24.82 7.13 -3.86
C ILE A 246 -23.97 6.31 -2.89
N LYS A 247 -23.52 5.15 -3.35
CA LYS A 247 -22.50 4.32 -2.73
C LYS A 247 -21.40 4.08 -3.75
N THR A 248 -20.16 4.29 -3.34
CA THR A 248 -18.99 4.01 -4.17
C THR A 248 -18.07 3.04 -3.46
N LEU A 249 -17.37 2.21 -4.22
CA LEU A 249 -16.47 1.19 -3.67
C LEU A 249 -15.29 0.96 -4.61
N HIS A 250 -14.07 1.04 -4.09
CA HIS A 250 -12.89 0.59 -4.84
C HIS A 250 -12.88 -0.94 -4.97
N LEU A 251 -12.88 -1.41 -6.21
CA LEU A 251 -12.65 -2.81 -6.59
C LEU A 251 -11.17 -3.06 -6.94
N GLY A 252 -10.45 -1.98 -7.24
CA GLY A 252 -9.01 -1.94 -7.38
C GLY A 252 -8.53 -0.49 -7.33
N PRO A 253 -7.21 -0.27 -7.46
CA PRO A 253 -6.66 1.10 -7.41
C PRO A 253 -7.20 2.01 -8.51
N GLU A 254 -7.50 1.45 -9.69
CA GLU A 254 -8.03 2.16 -10.86
C GLU A 254 -9.50 1.83 -11.18
N GLU A 255 -10.18 1.07 -10.32
CA GLU A 255 -11.53 0.58 -10.57
C GLU A 255 -12.47 0.91 -9.40
N VAL A 256 -13.51 1.66 -9.70
CA VAL A 256 -14.57 2.08 -8.79
C VAL A 256 -15.90 1.53 -9.26
N LEU A 257 -16.63 0.92 -8.34
CA LEU A 257 -18.04 0.63 -8.44
C LEU A 257 -18.84 1.86 -8.00
N VAL A 258 -19.79 2.28 -8.81
CA VAL A 258 -20.77 3.33 -8.51
C VAL A 258 -22.15 2.68 -8.48
N ALA A 259 -22.82 2.74 -7.33
CA ALA A 259 -24.22 2.37 -7.19
C ALA A 259 -24.97 3.62 -6.73
N ALA A 260 -25.88 4.12 -7.56
CA ALA A 260 -26.59 5.37 -7.29
C ALA A 260 -28.08 5.23 -7.58
N LYS A 261 -28.87 5.91 -6.76
CA LYS A 261 -30.32 6.01 -6.91
C LYS A 261 -30.67 7.44 -7.31
N LEU A 262 -31.41 7.58 -8.41
CA LEU A 262 -31.61 8.84 -9.11
C LEU A 262 -33.09 9.18 -9.16
N GLY A 263 -33.45 10.40 -8.77
CA GLY A 263 -34.78 10.95 -9.02
C GLY A 263 -34.87 11.42 -10.46
N VAL A 264 -35.71 10.79 -11.27
CA VAL A 264 -35.98 11.19 -12.67
C VAL A 264 -37.32 11.91 -12.78
N GLU A 265 -37.51 12.66 -13.85
CA GLU A 265 -38.80 13.29 -14.12
C GLU A 265 -39.92 12.25 -14.25
N PRO A 266 -41.08 12.43 -13.57
CA PRO A 266 -42.20 11.51 -13.68
C PRO A 266 -42.68 11.39 -15.14
N THR A 267 -42.57 10.19 -15.68
CA THR A 267 -43.03 9.86 -17.04
C THR A 267 -43.62 8.46 -17.07
N THR A 268 -44.58 8.23 -17.96
CA THR A 268 -45.13 6.89 -18.23
C THR A 268 -44.32 6.13 -19.28
N ASP A 269 -43.40 6.80 -19.96
CA ASP A 269 -42.59 6.21 -21.02
C ASP A 269 -41.27 5.65 -20.47
N ALA A 270 -41.17 4.32 -20.45
CA ALA A 270 -39.96 3.62 -20.02
C ALA A 270 -38.75 3.93 -20.91
N ALA A 271 -38.95 4.26 -22.19
CA ALA A 271 -37.86 4.61 -23.09
C ALA A 271 -37.16 5.91 -22.65
N VAL A 272 -37.95 6.91 -22.22
CA VAL A 272 -37.41 8.18 -21.72
C VAL A 272 -36.59 7.98 -20.44
N VAL A 273 -37.05 7.09 -19.54
CA VAL A 273 -36.28 6.73 -18.33
C VAL A 273 -34.96 6.06 -18.71
N ALA A 274 -35.01 5.09 -19.63
CA ALA A 274 -33.81 4.38 -20.09
C ALA A 274 -32.79 5.33 -20.75
N GLU A 275 -33.24 6.23 -21.62
CA GLU A 275 -32.38 7.23 -22.25
C GLU A 275 -31.73 8.18 -21.24
N THR A 276 -32.47 8.58 -20.20
CA THR A 276 -31.96 9.42 -19.10
C THR A 276 -30.87 8.69 -18.31
N ILE A 277 -31.10 7.42 -17.98
CA ILE A 277 -30.12 6.59 -17.26
C ILE A 277 -28.87 6.35 -18.11
N ASP A 278 -29.03 6.02 -19.39
CA ASP A 278 -27.92 5.84 -20.32
C ASP A 278 -27.10 7.14 -20.51
N ALA A 279 -27.77 8.30 -20.53
CA ALA A 279 -27.10 9.60 -20.58
C ALA A 279 -26.30 9.87 -19.30
N ALA A 280 -26.87 9.58 -18.13
CA ALA A 280 -26.19 9.72 -16.84
C ALA A 280 -24.98 8.79 -16.75
N GLU A 281 -25.09 7.54 -17.20
CA GLU A 281 -23.96 6.59 -17.22
C GLU A 281 -22.82 7.12 -18.09
N ARG A 282 -23.13 7.60 -19.31
CA ARG A 282 -22.12 8.20 -20.20
C ARG A 282 -21.45 9.42 -19.57
N ALA A 283 -22.21 10.28 -18.90
CA ALA A 283 -21.69 11.46 -18.21
C ALA A 283 -20.75 11.07 -17.07
N ILE A 284 -21.11 10.07 -16.26
CA ILE A 284 -20.26 9.54 -15.18
C ILE A 284 -18.95 8.99 -15.75
N ARG A 285 -19.00 8.15 -16.81
CA ARG A 285 -17.79 7.57 -17.41
C ARG A 285 -16.86 8.64 -18.00
N ALA A 286 -17.42 9.73 -18.54
CA ALA A 286 -16.65 10.85 -19.05
C ALA A 286 -15.99 11.67 -17.92
N ALA A 287 -16.69 11.88 -16.81
CA ALA A 287 -16.21 12.67 -15.67
C ALA A 287 -15.22 11.90 -14.78
N GLU A 288 -15.42 10.59 -14.62
CA GLU A 288 -14.58 9.69 -13.84
C GLU A 288 -14.31 8.38 -14.61
N PRO A 289 -13.19 8.31 -15.35
CA PRO A 289 -12.81 7.11 -16.09
C PRO A 289 -12.57 5.87 -15.22
N MET A 290 -12.34 6.03 -13.91
CA MET A 290 -12.22 4.91 -12.98
C MET A 290 -13.57 4.25 -12.63
N ALA A 291 -14.71 4.86 -12.99
CA ALA A 291 -16.03 4.28 -12.79
C ALA A 291 -16.26 3.10 -13.76
N ALA A 292 -15.66 1.96 -13.43
CA ALA A 292 -15.68 0.74 -14.24
C ALA A 292 -17.07 0.12 -14.25
N HIS A 293 -17.67 -0.02 -13.07
CA HIS A 293 -18.99 -0.61 -12.86
C HIS A 293 -19.96 0.47 -12.37
N ILE A 294 -21.08 0.66 -13.08
CA ILE A 294 -22.07 1.67 -12.76
C ILE A 294 -23.44 1.00 -12.73
N TYR A 295 -24.14 1.13 -11.60
CA TYR A 295 -25.51 0.67 -11.41
C TYR A 295 -26.34 1.88 -11.01
N LEU A 296 -27.29 2.25 -11.86
CA LEU A 296 -28.18 3.39 -11.64
C LEU A 296 -29.61 2.87 -11.48
N GLU A 297 -30.21 3.17 -10.34
CA GLU A 297 -31.60 2.86 -10.03
C GLU A 297 -32.45 4.11 -10.26
N PRO A 298 -33.30 4.17 -11.31
CA PRO A 298 -34.25 5.25 -11.47
C PRO A 298 -35.37 5.14 -10.42
N ASP A 299 -35.77 6.28 -9.86
CA ASP A 299 -36.92 6.40 -8.95
C ASP A 299 -37.59 7.76 -9.11
N VAL A 300 -38.76 7.92 -8.49
CA VAL A 300 -39.44 9.20 -8.35
C VAL A 300 -39.03 9.80 -6.99
N PHE A 301 -38.58 11.04 -7.00
CA PHE A 301 -38.19 11.68 -5.74
C PHE A 301 -39.42 11.94 -4.85
N HIS A 302 -39.34 11.46 -3.61
CA HIS A 302 -40.31 11.76 -2.55
C HIS A 302 -39.61 12.58 -1.47
N GLU A 303 -40.15 13.75 -1.10
CA GLU A 303 -39.55 14.63 -0.08
C GLU A 303 -39.37 13.93 1.29
N ASN A 304 -40.22 12.95 1.58
CA ASN A 304 -40.19 12.16 2.82
C ASN A 304 -39.46 10.81 2.66
N TYR A 305 -38.61 10.63 1.64
CA TYR A 305 -37.87 9.39 1.46
C TYR A 305 -36.95 9.11 2.66
N VAL A 306 -37.19 7.99 3.34
CA VAL A 306 -36.31 7.44 4.37
C VAL A 306 -35.73 6.13 3.80
N PRO A 307 -34.40 5.96 3.74
CA PRO A 307 -33.82 4.70 3.33
C PRO A 307 -34.27 3.56 4.24
N ASP A 308 -34.64 2.42 3.66
CA ASP A 308 -34.98 1.23 4.44
C ASP A 308 -33.80 0.82 5.35
N GLU A 309 -34.12 0.40 6.57
CA GLU A 309 -33.11 -0.14 7.47
C GLU A 309 -32.53 -1.44 6.90
N ARG A 310 -31.25 -1.70 7.22
CA ARG A 310 -30.60 -2.94 6.80
C ARG A 310 -31.41 -4.13 7.36
N PRO A 311 -31.85 -5.08 6.51
CA PRO A 311 -32.59 -6.25 6.97
C PRO A 311 -31.81 -6.98 8.07
N ALA A 312 -32.53 -7.55 9.04
CA ALA A 312 -31.93 -8.40 10.05
C ALA A 312 -31.16 -9.56 9.40
N VAL A 313 -30.01 -9.92 9.99
CA VAL A 313 -29.24 -11.07 9.51
C VAL A 313 -30.11 -12.32 9.69
N PRO A 314 -30.37 -13.11 8.63
CA PRO A 314 -31.14 -14.34 8.75
C PRO A 314 -30.50 -15.25 9.79
N GLU A 315 -31.30 -15.89 10.65
CA GLU A 315 -30.78 -16.91 11.56
C GLU A 315 -30.06 -17.99 10.75
N ALA A 316 -28.89 -18.42 11.23
CA ALA A 316 -28.13 -19.45 10.57
C ALA A 316 -29.01 -20.70 10.42
N PRO A 317 -29.02 -21.35 9.25
CA PRO A 317 -29.82 -22.56 9.07
C PRO A 317 -29.46 -23.56 10.18
N SER A 318 -30.46 -24.03 10.91
CA SER A 318 -30.30 -25.10 11.88
C SER A 318 -29.83 -26.35 11.12
N HIS A 319 -28.53 -26.63 11.19
CA HIS A 319 -27.92 -27.86 10.69
C HIS A 319 -28.19 -29.02 11.63
#